data_AF-A0A1R4LTA3-F1
#
_entry.id   AF-A0A1R4LTA3-F1
#
_cell.length_a   1.000
_cell.length_b   1.000
_cell.length_c   1.000
_cell.angle_alpha   90.00
_cell.angle_beta   90.00
_cell.angle_gamma   90.00
#
_symmetry.space_group_name_H-M   'P 1'
#
loop_
_entity.id
_entity.type
_entity.pdbx_description
1 polymer ?
#
loop_
_entity_poly.entity_id
_entity_poly.type
_entity_poly.pdbx_seq_one_letter_code
_entity_poly.pdbx_strand_id
1 'polypeptide(L)'
;MMWVFLPLMIVPFRWKSLNTSQWLFTAYYLSYAITFAYFYHQPLSPYLGSFYLGIPAIGYVSFLFPNLQNYYPESAVRMLSIMGLSMAFVVLLYSLLINNGTWR
;
A
#
# COMPACT_ATOMS: atom_id res chain seq x y z
N MET A 1 1.77 4.06 -13.60
CA MET A 1 1.13 4.44 -12.32
C MET A 1 -0.14 3.64 -12.03
N MET A 2 -1.01 3.34 -13.01
CA MET A 2 -2.28 2.62 -12.81
C MET A 2 -2.17 1.29 -12.05
N TRP A 3 -1.02 0.60 -12.14
CA TRP A 3 -0.74 -0.66 -11.44
C TRP A 3 -0.87 -0.61 -9.91
N VAL A 4 -0.75 0.57 -9.27
CA VAL A 4 -0.92 0.69 -7.81
C VAL A 4 -2.33 0.33 -7.34
N PHE A 5 -3.33 0.44 -8.22
CA PHE A 5 -4.72 0.11 -7.90
C PHE A 5 -5.05 -1.36 -8.10
N LEU A 6 -4.17 -2.16 -8.72
CA LEU A 6 -4.43 -3.56 -9.05
C LEU A 6 -4.89 -4.40 -7.84
N PRO A 7 -4.29 -4.26 -6.64
CA PRO A 7 -4.75 -5.03 -5.48
C PRO A 7 -6.20 -4.70 -5.06
N LEU A 8 -6.71 -3.50 -5.35
CA LEU A 8 -8.09 -3.13 -5.03
C LEU A 8 -9.12 -3.89 -5.85
N MET A 9 -8.72 -4.59 -6.92
CA MET A 9 -9.63 -5.51 -7.62
C MET A 9 -10.17 -6.62 -6.71
N ILE A 10 -9.56 -6.90 -5.55
CA ILE A 10 -10.09 -7.83 -4.55
C ILE A 10 -11.45 -7.36 -4.00
N VAL A 11 -11.66 -6.05 -3.89
CA VAL A 11 -12.85 -5.45 -3.25
C VAL A 11 -14.17 -5.92 -3.89
N PRO A 12 -14.42 -5.79 -5.21
CA PRO A 12 -15.68 -6.22 -5.81
C PRO A 12 -16.00 -7.71 -5.59
N PHE A 13 -14.98 -8.57 -5.49
CA PHE A 13 -15.20 -10.01 -5.27
C PHE A 13 -15.43 -10.38 -3.80
N ARG A 14 -15.04 -9.52 -2.85
CA ARG A 14 -15.03 -9.86 -1.40
C ARG A 14 -15.74 -8.84 -0.52
N TRP A 15 -16.34 -7.77 -1.06
CA TRP A 15 -16.86 -6.63 -0.30
C TRP A 15 -17.82 -7.00 0.84
N LYS A 16 -18.67 -8.02 0.69
CA LYS A 16 -19.59 -8.49 1.74
C LYS A 16 -18.93 -9.31 2.85
N SER A 17 -17.72 -9.82 2.60
CA SER A 17 -16.96 -10.65 3.55
C SER A 17 -15.89 -9.87 4.32
N LEU A 18 -15.74 -8.57 4.04
CA LEU A 18 -14.75 -7.73 4.69
C LEU A 18 -15.28 -7.23 6.04
N ASN A 19 -14.49 -7.44 7.09
CA ASN A 19 -14.76 -6.89 8.40
C ASN A 19 -14.37 -5.40 8.46
N THR A 20 -14.80 -4.69 9.51
CA THR A 20 -14.51 -3.26 9.70
C THR A 20 -13.02 -2.92 9.63
N SER A 21 -12.14 -3.72 10.24
CA SER A 21 -10.68 -3.50 10.20
C SER A 21 -10.11 -3.63 8.79
N GLN A 22 -10.66 -4.55 7.97
CA GLN A 22 -10.26 -4.72 6.58
C GLN A 22 -10.73 -3.54 5.73
N TRP A 23 -11.95 -3.04 5.95
CA TRP A 23 -12.42 -1.82 5.29
C TRP A 23 -11.59 -0.59 5.62
N LEU A 24 -11.21 -0.40 6.90
CA LEU A 24 -10.32 0.68 7.32
C LEU A 24 -8.96 0.57 6.63
N PHE A 25 -8.40 -0.63 6.56
CA PHE A 25 -7.13 -0.85 5.86
C PHE A 25 -7.24 -0.65 4.35
N THR A 26 -8.35 -1.03 3.72
CA THR A 26 -8.64 -0.74 2.32
C THR A 26 -8.73 0.76 2.06
N ALA A 27 -9.40 1.53 2.92
CA ALA A 27 -9.43 2.98 2.80
C ALA A 27 -8.03 3.59 2.95
N TYR A 28 -7.20 3.06 3.86
CA TYR A 28 -5.82 3.49 4.05
C TYR A 28 -4.92 3.16 2.85
N TYR A 29 -5.09 1.98 2.25
CA TYR A 29 -4.40 1.63 1.00
C TYR A 29 -4.86 2.50 -0.18
N LEU A 30 -6.17 2.77 -0.27
CA LEU A 30 -6.72 3.62 -1.33
C LEU A 30 -6.16 5.05 -1.24
N SER A 31 -6.05 5.63 -0.04
CA SER A 31 -5.47 6.96 0.12
C SER A 31 -4.00 6.97 -0.31
N TYR A 32 -3.22 5.95 0.08
CA TYR A 32 -1.85 5.76 -0.41
C TYR A 32 -1.79 5.70 -1.94
N ALA A 33 -2.63 4.87 -2.56
CA ALA A 33 -2.66 4.66 -4.00
C ALA A 33 -3.01 5.95 -4.77
N ILE A 34 -3.96 6.73 -4.27
CA ILE A 34 -4.31 8.04 -4.82
C ILE A 34 -3.11 9.00 -4.68
N THR A 35 -2.51 9.10 -3.48
CA THR A 35 -1.36 9.99 -3.27
C THR A 35 -0.21 9.64 -4.22
N PHE A 36 0.11 8.36 -4.36
CA PHE A 36 1.16 7.90 -5.27
C PHE A 36 0.84 8.19 -6.74
N ALA A 37 -0.38 7.89 -7.19
CA ALA A 37 -0.75 8.04 -8.59
C ALA A 37 -0.79 9.50 -9.06
N TYR A 38 -1.25 10.42 -8.20
CA TYR A 38 -1.46 11.82 -8.60
C TYR A 38 -0.27 12.73 -8.28
N PHE A 39 0.48 12.48 -7.22
CA PHE A 39 1.51 13.41 -6.76
C PHE A 39 2.93 12.94 -7.08
N TYR A 40 3.17 11.63 -7.22
CA TYR A 40 4.53 11.11 -7.31
C TYR A 40 4.97 10.77 -8.73
N HIS A 41 5.54 11.74 -9.44
CA HIS A 41 5.84 11.62 -10.87
C HIS A 41 7.10 10.80 -11.22
N GLN A 42 7.92 10.37 -10.26
CA GLN A 42 9.25 9.79 -10.53
C GLN A 42 9.58 8.54 -9.71
N PRO A 43 9.66 7.34 -10.31
CA PRO A 43 10.65 6.36 -9.90
C PRO A 43 11.88 6.49 -10.82
N LEU A 44 12.94 7.14 -10.32
CA LEU A 44 14.24 7.25 -11.01
C LEU A 44 14.95 5.90 -11.17
N SER A 45 14.52 4.84 -10.46
CA SER A 45 15.08 3.50 -10.59
C SER A 45 14.03 2.39 -10.38
N PRO A 46 14.25 1.18 -10.95
CA PRO A 46 13.38 0.02 -10.77
C PRO A 46 13.20 -0.39 -9.29
N TYR A 47 14.25 -0.23 -8.47
CA TYR A 47 14.23 -0.58 -7.05
C TYR A 47 13.24 0.29 -6.26
N LEU A 48 13.14 1.57 -6.59
CA LEU A 48 12.14 2.48 -6.01
C LEU A 48 10.73 2.10 -6.46
N GLY A 49 10.58 1.61 -7.68
CA GLY A 49 9.31 1.06 -8.17
C GLY A 49 8.82 -0.11 -7.31
N SER A 50 9.68 -1.07 -6.99
CA SER A 50 9.35 -2.20 -6.10
C SER A 50 9.00 -1.74 -4.68
N PHE A 51 9.67 -0.71 -4.17
CA PHE A 51 9.36 -0.14 -2.86
C PHE A 51 7.96 0.49 -2.82
N TYR A 52 7.62 1.33 -3.80
CA TYR A 52 6.34 2.06 -3.80
C TYR A 52 5.15 1.25 -4.37
N LEU A 53 5.39 0.20 -5.15
CA LEU A 53 4.32 -0.65 -5.68
C LEU A 53 4.26 -1.99 -4.96
N GLY A 54 5.39 -2.67 -4.83
CA GLY A 54 5.47 -4.03 -4.32
C GLY A 54 5.13 -4.14 -2.84
N ILE A 55 5.80 -3.36 -1.98
CA ILE A 55 5.60 -3.44 -0.52
C ILE A 55 4.15 -3.08 -0.13
N PRO A 56 3.55 -1.97 -0.61
CA PRO A 56 2.14 -1.66 -0.37
C PRO A 56 1.21 -2.75 -0.89
N ALA A 57 1.43 -3.24 -2.12
CA ALA A 57 0.54 -4.23 -2.73
C ALA A 57 0.55 -5.55 -1.96
N ILE A 58 1.74 -6.07 -1.63
CA ILE A 58 1.84 -7.31 -0.85
C ILE A 58 1.34 -7.10 0.57
N GLY A 59 1.60 -5.95 1.18
CA GLY A 59 1.06 -5.57 2.49
C GLY A 59 -0.47 -5.61 2.48
N TYR A 60 -1.11 -5.03 1.46
CA TYR A 60 -2.56 -5.06 1.29
C TYR A 60 -3.11 -6.49 1.15
N VAL A 61 -2.51 -7.29 0.25
CA VAL A 61 -2.94 -8.67 0.04
C VAL A 61 -2.77 -9.51 1.32
N SER A 62 -1.62 -9.43 1.98
CA SER A 62 -1.31 -10.15 3.21
C SER A 62 -2.20 -9.73 4.38
N PHE A 63 -2.67 -8.47 4.43
CA PHE A 63 -3.60 -8.03 5.46
C PHE A 63 -5.01 -8.62 5.26
N LEU A 64 -5.46 -8.71 4.01
CA LEU A 64 -6.75 -9.30 3.67
C LEU A 64 -6.75 -10.82 3.78
N PHE A 65 -5.63 -11.45 3.43
CA PHE A 65 -5.45 -12.90 3.42
C PHE A 65 -4.22 -13.31 4.24
N PRO A 66 -4.25 -13.16 5.58
CA PRO A 66 -3.10 -13.52 6.42
C PRO A 66 -2.76 -15.01 6.32
N ASN A 67 -3.76 -15.84 6.01
CA ASN A 67 -3.63 -17.30 5.82
C ASN A 67 -2.79 -17.70 4.58
N LEU A 68 -2.37 -16.75 3.74
CA LEU A 68 -1.35 -17.02 2.72
C LEU A 68 0.02 -17.28 3.36
N GLN A 69 0.25 -16.78 4.58
CA GLN A 69 1.48 -16.98 5.34
C GLN A 69 1.21 -17.84 6.58
N ASN A 70 1.10 -19.15 6.37
CA ASN A 70 0.78 -20.12 7.44
C ASN A 70 1.88 -20.29 8.50
N TYR A 71 3.08 -19.74 8.29
CA TYR A 71 4.20 -19.86 9.22
C TYR A 71 4.12 -18.87 10.39
N TYR A 72 3.41 -17.75 10.22
CA TYR A 72 3.32 -16.68 11.21
C TYR A 72 1.88 -16.51 11.73
N PRO A 73 1.70 -16.07 12.99
CA PRO A 73 0.38 -15.71 13.51
C PRO A 73 -0.29 -14.63 12.65
N GLU A 74 -1.62 -14.72 12.45
CA GLU A 74 -2.35 -13.73 11.66
C GLU A 74 -2.13 -12.28 12.15
N SER A 75 -2.04 -12.09 13.47
CA SER A 75 -1.78 -10.79 14.07
C SER A 75 -0.43 -10.22 13.67
N ALA A 76 0.61 -11.06 13.60
CA ALA A 76 1.94 -10.65 13.17
C ALA A 76 1.96 -10.27 11.68
N VAL A 77 1.32 -11.06 10.82
CA VAL A 77 1.20 -10.76 9.39
C VAL A 77 0.47 -9.44 9.16
N ARG A 78 -0.68 -9.24 9.83
CA ARG A 78 -1.45 -7.99 9.74
C ARG A 78 -0.66 -6.78 10.27
N MET A 79 0.08 -6.94 11.35
CA MET A 79 0.91 -5.87 11.90
C MET A 79 2.05 -5.49 10.94
N LEU A 80 2.73 -6.48 10.35
CA LEU A 80 3.75 -6.25 9.33
C LEU A 80 3.18 -5.57 8.08
N SER A 81 1.99 -5.96 7.64
CA SER A 81 1.29 -5.28 6.55
C SER A 81 1.01 -3.80 6.85
N ILE A 82 0.56 -3.49 8.07
CA ILE A 82 0.34 -2.10 8.50
C ILE A 82 1.66 -1.35 8.48
N MET A 83 2.71 -1.90 9.11
CA MET A 83 4.03 -1.27 9.17
C MET A 83 4.62 -1.05 7.77
N GLY A 84 4.49 -2.02 6.87
CA GLY A 84 4.98 -1.93 5.49
C GLY A 84 4.28 -0.85 4.69
N LEU A 85 2.95 -0.78 4.75
CA LEU A 85 2.18 0.27 4.07
C LEU A 85 2.47 1.65 4.69
N SER A 86 2.51 1.75 6.02
CA SER A 86 2.80 3.01 6.72
C SER A 86 4.20 3.52 6.41
N MET A 87 5.21 2.65 6.37
CA MET A 87 6.57 3.05 6.02
C MET A 87 6.65 3.56 4.58
N ALA A 88 6.06 2.83 3.62
CA ALA A 88 6.01 3.27 2.23
C ALA A 88 5.28 4.61 2.09
N PHE A 89 4.19 4.81 2.84
CA PHE A 89 3.43 6.05 2.80
C PHE A 89 4.20 7.23 3.43
N VAL A 90 4.86 7.03 4.57
CA VAL A 90 5.71 8.06 5.18
C VAL A 90 6.83 8.48 4.24
N VAL A 91 7.51 7.51 3.62
CA VAL A 91 8.59 7.79 2.66
C VAL A 91 8.06 8.49 1.41
N LEU A 92 6.86 8.13 0.94
CA LEU A 92 6.19 8.83 -0.15
C LEU A 92 5.91 10.29 0.21
N LEU A 93 5.31 10.56 1.37
CA LEU A 93 5.01 11.91 1.84
C LEU A 93 6.29 12.72 2.03
N TYR A 94 7.33 12.13 2.62
CA TYR A 94 8.63 12.76 2.77
C TYR A 94 9.25 13.13 1.43
N SER A 95 9.19 12.22 0.45
CA SER A 95 9.69 12.46 -0.91
C SER A 95 8.91 13.57 -1.61
N LEU A 96 7.59 13.64 -1.41
CA LEU A 96 6.76 14.72 -1.93
C LEU A 96 7.09 16.07 -1.28
N LEU A 97 7.30 16.10 0.04
CA LEU A 97 7.67 17.31 0.76
C LEU A 97 9.02 17.86 0.32
N ILE A 98 10.03 16.99 0.15
CA ILE A 98 11.36 17.41 -0.31
C ILE A 98 11.33 17.85 -1.77
N ASN A 99 10.73 17.05 -2.66
CA ASN A 99 10.71 17.38 -4.09
C ASN A 99 9.84 18.61 -4.41
N ASN A 100 8.80 18.89 -3.62
CA ASN A 100 8.03 20.13 -3.76
C ASN A 100 8.82 21.39 -3.28
N GLY A 101 10.00 21.22 -2.67
CA GLY A 101 10.92 22.30 -2.33
C GLY A 101 11.95 22.64 -3.42
N THR A 102 12.09 21.82 -4.46
CA THR A 102 13.16 21.96 -5.48
C THR A 102 12.64 22.11 -6.92
N TRP A 103 11.40 22.56 -7.12
CA TRP A 103 10.90 22.93 -8.43
C TRP A 103 10.06 24.22 -8.36
N ARG A 104 10.77 25.34 -8.26
CA ARG A 104 10.42 26.56 -9.00
C ARG A 104 11.55 26.82 -9.99
#